data_AF-A0AAW5N305-F1
#
_entry.id   AF-A0AAW5N305-F1
#
_cell.length_a   1.000
_cell.length_b   1.000
_cell.length_c   1.000
_cell.angle_alpha   90.00
_cell.angle_beta   90.00
_cell.angle_gamma   90.00
#
_symmetry.space_group_name_H-M   'P 1'
#
loop_
_entity.id
_entity.type
_entity.pdbx_description
1 polymer ?
#
loop_
_entity_poly.entity_id
_entity_poly.type
_entity_poly.pdbx_seq_one_letter_code
_entity_poly.pdbx_strand_id
1 'polypeptide(L)'
;SDLVILNYIANYIIQNNAINQDFFSKHVNLRKGATDIGYGLRPTHPLEKAAKNPGSDASEPMSFEDYKAFVAEYTLEKTAEMTGVPKDQLEQLAQLYADPNKKVISYWTMGF
;
A
#
# COMPACT_ATOMS: atom_id res chain seq x y z
N SER A 1 2.57 -4.17 9.87
CA SER A 1 1.88 -2.84 9.85
C SER A 1 2.52 -1.88 8.86
N ASP A 2 3.73 -2.17 8.41
CA ASP A 2 4.30 -1.84 7.09
C ASP A 2 3.27 -1.66 5.95
N LEU A 3 2.26 -2.53 5.80
CA LEU A 3 1.20 -2.37 4.77
C LEU A 3 0.53 -0.98 4.82
N VAL A 4 0.32 -0.45 6.02
CA VAL A 4 -0.25 0.89 6.25
C VAL A 4 0.74 1.97 5.82
N ILE A 5 2.03 1.79 6.14
CA ILE A 5 3.11 2.72 5.79
C ILE A 5 3.29 2.79 4.26
N LEU A 6 3.26 1.65 3.58
CA LEU A 6 3.38 1.61 2.12
C LEU A 6 2.23 2.34 1.43
N ASN A 7 0.99 2.15 1.90
CA ASN A 7 -0.16 2.90 1.39
C ASN A 7 -0.07 4.39 1.70
N TYR A 8 0.47 4.78 2.86
CA TYR A 8 0.72 6.18 3.19
C TYR A 8 1.73 6.83 2.25
N ILE A 9 2.85 6.16 1.94
CA ILE A 9 3.85 6.68 0.98
C ILE A 9 3.22 6.87 -0.40
N ALA A 10 2.41 5.91 -0.86
CA ALA A 10 1.69 6.05 -2.13
C ALA A 10 0.71 7.24 -2.11
N ASN A 11 -0.07 7.39 -1.03
CA ASN A 11 -0.96 8.54 -0.84
C ASN A 11 -0.16 9.86 -0.85
N TYR A 12 0.97 9.92 -0.14
CA TYR A 12 1.83 11.10 -0.10
C TYR A 12 2.33 11.50 -1.50
N ILE A 13 2.82 10.54 -2.29
CA ILE A 13 3.26 10.80 -3.67
C ILE A 13 2.13 11.38 -4.52
N ILE A 14 0.91 10.85 -4.39
CA ILE A 14 -0.27 11.35 -5.11
C ILE A 14 -0.64 12.77 -4.65
N GLN A 15 -0.74 13.02 -3.35
CA GLN A 15 -1.15 14.32 -2.80
C GLN A 15 -0.14 15.43 -3.11
N ASN A 16 1.14 15.08 -3.26
CA ASN A 16 2.22 16.02 -3.57
C ASN A 16 2.51 16.13 -5.08
N ASN A 17 1.65 15.57 -5.95
CA ASN A 17 1.84 15.55 -7.41
C ASN A 17 3.21 15.01 -7.85
N ALA A 18 3.78 14.07 -7.09
CA ALA A 18 5.13 13.54 -7.28
C ALA A 18 5.16 12.27 -8.17
N ILE A 19 4.09 12.01 -8.91
CA ILE A 19 4.03 10.87 -9.84
C ILE A 19 4.81 11.23 -11.11
N ASN A 20 5.69 10.34 -11.55
CA ASN A 20 6.23 10.39 -12.89
C ASN A 20 5.15 9.97 -13.91
N GLN A 21 4.40 10.95 -14.41
CA GLN A 21 3.25 10.74 -15.29
C GLN A 21 3.60 10.02 -16.60
N ASP A 22 4.78 10.31 -17.17
CA ASP A 22 5.21 9.68 -18.43
C ASP A 22 5.47 8.19 -18.24
N PHE A 23 6.21 7.82 -17.19
CA PHE A 23 6.46 6.43 -16.85
C PHE A 23 5.16 5.72 -16.46
N PHE A 24 4.35 6.35 -15.61
CA PHE A 24 3.12 5.76 -15.09
C PHE A 24 2.14 5.41 -16.22
N SER A 25 1.89 6.35 -17.14
CA SER A 25 0.95 6.16 -18.24
C SER A 25 1.39 5.12 -19.27
N LYS A 26 2.70 4.90 -19.44
CA LYS A 26 3.24 3.97 -20.45
C LYS A 26 3.55 2.58 -19.91
N HIS A 27 3.83 2.43 -18.62
CA HIS A 27 4.48 1.24 -18.09
C HIS A 27 3.79 0.64 -16.85
N VAL A 28 2.71 1.24 -16.36
CA VAL A 28 2.02 0.77 -15.15
C VAL A 28 0.56 0.43 -15.46
N ASN A 29 0.09 -0.69 -14.94
CA ASN A 29 -1.33 -0.98 -14.78
C ASN A 29 -1.69 -1.05 -13.30
N LEU A 30 -2.95 -0.77 -12.96
CA LEU A 30 -3.46 -0.85 -11.59
C LEU A 30 -4.46 -1.99 -11.47
N ARG A 31 -4.40 -2.68 -10.35
CA ARG A 31 -5.32 -3.79 -10.03
C ARG A 31 -5.72 -3.74 -8.56
N LYS A 32 -6.96 -4.14 -8.27
CA LYS A 32 -7.48 -4.32 -6.92
C LYS A 32 -7.47 -5.80 -6.57
N GLY A 33 -6.75 -6.19 -5.52
CA GLY A 33 -6.73 -7.57 -5.03
C GLY A 33 -7.94 -7.90 -4.16
N ALA A 34 -8.33 -9.17 -4.14
CA ALA A 34 -9.28 -9.69 -3.17
C ALA A 34 -8.77 -9.46 -1.73
N THR A 35 -9.68 -9.15 -0.81
CA THR A 35 -9.39 -8.93 0.61
C THR A 35 -10.00 -10.06 1.44
N ASP A 36 -9.60 -10.16 2.71
CA ASP A 36 -10.09 -11.20 3.63
C ASP A 36 -9.83 -12.62 3.08
N ILE A 37 -8.55 -12.89 2.81
CA ILE A 37 -8.07 -14.06 2.07
C ILE A 37 -7.67 -15.24 2.96
N GLY A 38 -8.03 -15.21 4.24
CA GLY A 38 -7.58 -16.21 5.20
C GLY A 38 -6.11 -16.10 5.55
N TYR A 39 -5.57 -17.15 6.15
CA TYR A 39 -4.20 -17.16 6.71
C TYR A 39 -3.42 -18.42 6.36
N GLY A 40 -3.90 -19.21 5.39
CA GLY A 40 -3.25 -20.46 4.97
C GLY A 40 -3.25 -21.53 6.07
N LEU A 41 -4.21 -21.46 6.99
CA LEU A 41 -4.35 -22.43 8.07
C LEU A 41 -5.12 -23.67 7.58
N ARG A 42 -5.26 -24.68 8.45
CA ARG A 42 -6.10 -25.84 8.12
C ARG A 42 -7.52 -25.37 7.79
N PRO A 43 -8.22 -25.97 6.80
CA PRO A 43 -9.59 -25.56 6.43
C PRO A 43 -10.61 -25.65 7.59
N THR A 44 -10.31 -26.44 8.62
CA THR A 44 -11.14 -26.56 9.81
C THR A 44 -10.94 -25.42 10.81
N HIS A 45 -9.86 -24.66 10.69
CA HIS A 45 -9.48 -23.59 11.62
C HIS A 45 -10.50 -22.44 11.56
N PRO A 46 -10.91 -21.85 12.70
CA PRO A 46 -11.94 -20.81 12.73
C PRO A 46 -11.66 -19.60 11.82
N LEU A 47 -10.41 -19.11 11.80
CA LEU A 47 -10.02 -17.99 10.94
C LEU A 47 -10.14 -18.32 9.44
N GLU A 48 -9.83 -19.55 9.05
CA GLU A 48 -9.90 -19.97 7.64
C GLU A 48 -11.35 -20.13 7.20
N LYS A 49 -12.22 -20.62 8.10
CA LYS A 49 -13.66 -20.68 7.86
C LYS A 49 -14.34 -19.31 7.81
N ALA A 50 -13.79 -18.33 8.53
CA ALA A 50 -14.36 -17.00 8.64
C ALA A 50 -13.99 -16.10 7.44
N ALA A 51 -12.91 -16.40 6.75
CA ALA A 51 -12.44 -15.65 5.59
C ALA A 51 -13.47 -15.68 4.45
N LYS A 52 -13.74 -14.54 3.84
CA LYS A 52 -14.62 -14.43 2.66
C LYS A 52 -13.99 -15.04 1.40
N ASN A 53 -12.68 -14.92 1.23
CA ASN A 53 -11.97 -15.29 -0.01
C ASN A 53 -10.72 -16.17 0.27
N PRO A 54 -10.82 -17.27 1.03
CA PRO A 54 -9.67 -18.03 1.51
C PRO A 54 -8.75 -18.48 0.36
N GLY A 55 -7.47 -18.12 0.45
CA GLY A 55 -6.44 -18.48 -0.55
C GLY A 55 -6.60 -17.82 -1.92
N SER A 56 -7.48 -16.81 -2.07
CA SER A 56 -7.69 -16.15 -3.35
C SER A 56 -6.50 -15.26 -3.74
N ASP A 57 -6.02 -15.44 -4.97
CA ASP A 57 -5.08 -14.57 -5.67
C ASP A 57 -5.78 -13.67 -6.72
N ALA A 58 -7.12 -13.63 -6.67
CA ALA A 58 -7.92 -12.89 -7.63
C ALA A 58 -7.68 -11.38 -7.52
N SER A 59 -7.67 -10.72 -8.68
CA SER A 59 -7.64 -9.27 -8.77
C SER A 59 -8.41 -8.78 -10.00
N GLU A 60 -8.93 -7.57 -9.93
CA GLU A 60 -9.63 -6.89 -11.01
C GLU A 60 -8.88 -5.63 -11.46
N PRO A 61 -8.97 -5.22 -12.74
CA PRO A 61 -8.44 -3.92 -13.18
C PRO A 61 -9.01 -2.77 -12.34
N MET A 62 -8.19 -1.78 -12.02
CA MET A 62 -8.56 -0.61 -11.23
C MET A 62 -8.21 0.67 -12.00
N SER A 63 -9.05 1.71 -11.90
CA SER A 63 -8.70 3.04 -12.43
C SER A 63 -7.74 3.79 -11.50
N PHE A 64 -7.05 4.80 -12.02
CA PHE A 64 -6.20 5.65 -11.17
C PHE A 64 -6.99 6.43 -10.13
N GLU A 65 -8.20 6.88 -10.46
CA GLU A 65 -9.07 7.58 -9.50
C GLU A 65 -9.54 6.64 -8.38
N ASP A 66 -9.86 5.38 -8.69
CA ASP A 66 -10.19 4.39 -7.68
C ASP A 66 -8.98 4.07 -6.79
N TYR A 67 -7.78 3.99 -7.36
CA TYR A 67 -6.54 3.77 -6.60
C TYR A 67 -6.26 4.95 -5.67
N LYS A 68 -6.40 6.18 -6.17
CA LYS A 68 -6.26 7.40 -5.38
C LYS A 68 -7.26 7.44 -4.24
N ALA A 69 -8.52 7.14 -4.49
CA ALA A 69 -9.55 7.04 -3.45
C ALA A 69 -9.24 5.93 -2.44
N PHE A 70 -8.72 4.80 -2.91
CA PHE A 70 -8.32 3.67 -2.06
C PHE A 70 -7.19 4.04 -1.10
N VAL A 71 -6.11 4.67 -1.57
CA VAL A 71 -4.99 5.03 -0.69
C VAL A 71 -5.23 6.32 0.12
N ALA A 72 -6.22 7.14 -0.25
CA ALA A 72 -6.52 8.40 0.44
C ALA A 72 -6.88 8.21 1.93
N GLU A 73 -7.40 7.05 2.33
CA GLU A 73 -7.71 6.77 3.73
C GLU A 73 -6.45 6.68 4.61
N TYR A 74 -5.27 6.42 4.04
CA TYR A 74 -4.01 6.26 4.76
C TYR A 74 -3.35 7.64 4.92
N THR A 75 -3.94 8.48 5.78
CA THR A 75 -3.38 9.79 6.13
C THR A 75 -2.18 9.65 7.07
N LEU A 76 -1.43 10.75 7.25
CA LEU A 76 -0.31 10.78 8.20
C LEU A 76 -0.78 10.47 9.62
N GLU A 77 -1.92 11.03 10.03
CA GLU A 77 -2.56 10.82 11.33
C GLU A 77 -2.91 9.35 11.54
N LYS A 78 -3.69 8.76 10.63
CA LYS A 78 -4.13 7.36 10.73
C LYS A 78 -2.93 6.42 10.72
N THR A 79 -1.94 6.71 9.88
CA THR A 79 -0.74 5.86 9.77
C THR A 79 0.11 5.92 11.02
N ALA A 80 0.35 7.11 11.59
CA ALA A 80 1.06 7.25 12.85
C ALA A 80 0.32 6.55 13.99
N GLU A 81 -1.01 6.67 14.06
CA GLU A 81 -1.83 5.99 15.06
C GLU A 81 -1.76 4.46 14.94
N MET A 82 -1.95 3.92 13.73
CA MET A 82 -1.99 2.47 13.49
C MET A 82 -0.62 1.80 13.64
N THR A 83 0.47 2.53 13.40
CA THR A 83 1.83 1.96 13.35
C THR A 83 2.65 2.30 14.59
N GLY A 84 2.32 3.37 15.30
CA GLY A 84 3.14 3.94 16.38
C GLY A 84 4.39 4.68 15.91
N VAL A 85 4.62 4.80 14.59
CA VAL A 85 5.77 5.53 14.05
C VAL A 85 5.54 7.04 14.15
N PRO A 86 6.51 7.82 14.64
CA PRO A 86 6.40 9.28 14.69
C PRO A 86 6.11 9.89 13.32
N LYS A 87 5.24 10.92 13.31
CA LYS A 87 4.79 11.58 12.08
C LYS A 87 5.93 12.15 11.25
N ASP A 88 6.91 12.75 11.91
CA ASP A 88 8.10 13.33 11.27
C ASP A 88 8.94 12.28 10.55
N GLN A 89 9.06 11.06 11.10
CA GLN A 89 9.77 9.96 10.46
C GLN A 89 9.00 9.42 9.24
N LEU A 90 7.68 9.28 9.36
CA LEU A 90 6.83 8.88 8.24
C LEU A 90 6.93 9.87 7.08
N GLU A 91 6.85 11.17 7.38
CA GLU A 91 6.93 12.22 6.37
C GLU A 91 8.33 12.27 5.73
N GLN A 92 9.40 12.19 6.51
CA GLN A 92 10.77 12.11 5.98
C GLN A 92 10.95 10.91 5.03
N LEU A 93 10.41 9.74 5.38
CA LEU A 93 10.46 8.57 4.53
C LEU A 93 9.69 8.78 3.22
N ALA A 94 8.48 9.33 3.29
CA ALA A 94 7.67 9.59 2.11
C ALA A 94 8.30 10.64 1.19
N GLN A 95 8.94 11.68 1.75
CA GLN A 95 9.70 12.68 1.00
C GLN A 95 10.85 12.06 0.20
N LEU A 96 11.56 11.08 0.75
CA LEU A 96 12.64 10.39 0.02
C LEU A 96 12.12 9.69 -1.24
N TYR A 97 10.95 9.07 -1.19
CA TYR A 97 10.33 8.42 -2.35
C TYR A 97 9.70 9.41 -3.34
N ALA A 98 9.25 10.57 -2.86
CA ALA A 98 8.61 11.59 -3.68
C ALA A 98 9.61 12.49 -4.44
N ASP A 99 10.88 12.58 -4.00
CA ASP A 99 11.88 13.44 -4.66
C ASP A 99 12.45 12.78 -5.93
N PRO A 100 12.16 13.30 -7.14
CA PRO A 100 12.63 12.73 -8.40
C PRO A 100 14.16 12.80 -8.58
N ASN A 101 14.86 13.61 -7.77
CA ASN A 101 16.33 13.74 -7.83
C ASN A 101 17.05 12.74 -6.92
N LYS A 102 16.31 12.01 -6.06
CA LYS A 102 16.88 11.02 -5.16
C LYS A 102 16.81 9.64 -5.81
N LYS A 103 17.95 8.95 -5.82
CA LYS A 103 18.01 7.54 -6.21
C LYS A 103 17.76 6.70 -4.96
N VAL A 104 16.60 6.06 -4.90
CA VAL A 104 16.18 5.21 -3.78
C VAL A 104 16.28 3.74 -4.18
N ILE A 105 16.87 2.92 -3.32
CA ILE A 105 16.85 1.46 -3.43
C ILE A 105 16.17 0.93 -2.17
N SER A 106 15.07 0.21 -2.36
CA SER A 106 14.34 -0.44 -1.27
C SER A 106 14.89 -1.85 -1.05
N TYR A 107 15.38 -2.15 0.14
CA TYR A 107 15.77 -3.51 0.54
C TYR A 107 14.75 -4.07 1.53
N TRP A 108 14.33 -5.32 1.32
CA TRP A 108 13.51 -6.09 2.26
C TRP A 108 13.98 -7.54 2.27
N THR A 109 13.70 -8.27 3.35
CA THR A 109 14.04 -9.70 3.45
C THR A 109 12.90 -10.46 4.14
N MET A 110 13.06 -10.87 5.39
CA MET A 110 12.12 -11.70 6.15
C MET A 110 11.17 -10.85 7.01
N GLY A 111 10.56 -9.81 6.42
CA GLY A 111 9.61 -8.93 7.13
C GLY A 111 8.34 -9.66 7.62
N PHE A 112 7.53 -8.96 8.44
CA PHE A 112 6.31 -9.50 9.08
C PHE A 112 5.18 -8.46 9.16
#